data_AF-A0A9W9DH21-F1
#
_entry.id   AF-A0A9W9DH21-F1
#
_cell.length_a   1.000
_cell.length_b   1.000
_cell.length_c   1.000
_cell.angle_alpha   90.00
_cell.angle_beta   90.00
_cell.angle_gamma   90.00
#
_symmetry.space_group_name_H-M   'P 1'
#
loop_
_entity.id
_entity.type
_entity.pdbx_description
1 polymer ?
#
loop_
_entity_poly.entity_id
_entity_poly.type
_entity_poly.pdbx_seq_one_letter_code
_entity_poly.pdbx_strand_id
1 'polypeptide(L)'
;MALNQHSQYARRRPAMISELAARASQTDWDENGAFKHFLRLAERHRKEGKEAVARGDLEEAFVAFARSASIVLEKLPAHQDYYTSLSNTQRHNLTLVRAYLYSRPVIELDSSLS
;
A
#
# COMPACT_ATOMS: atom_id res chain seq x y z
N MET A 1 12.74 -35.99 -1.20
CA MET A 1 12.11 -35.47 -2.44
C MET A 1 11.48 -34.11 -2.12
N ALA A 2 12.17 -33.02 -2.41
CA ALA A 2 11.66 -31.66 -2.20
C ALA A 2 11.17 -31.13 -3.56
N LEU A 3 9.85 -30.93 -3.69
CA LEU A 3 9.24 -30.39 -4.90
C LEU A 3 9.57 -28.90 -4.99
N ASN A 4 10.37 -28.59 -6.01
CA ASN A 4 10.81 -27.28 -6.41
C ASN A 4 9.59 -26.42 -6.84
N GLN A 5 9.03 -25.63 -5.93
CA GLN A 5 7.88 -24.76 -6.20
C GLN A 5 8.21 -23.47 -6.97
N HIS A 6 9.43 -23.32 -7.51
CA HIS A 6 9.85 -22.11 -8.23
C HIS A 6 9.41 -22.05 -9.72
N SER A 7 8.62 -23.01 -10.22
CA SER A 7 8.32 -23.13 -11.66
C SER A 7 7.03 -22.47 -12.17
N GLN A 8 6.35 -21.60 -11.39
CA GLN A 8 5.21 -20.85 -11.94
C GLN A 8 5.55 -19.45 -12.47
N TYR A 9 6.74 -18.93 -12.18
CA TYR A 9 7.23 -17.63 -12.72
C TYR A 9 7.98 -17.77 -14.05
N ALA A 10 8.26 -18.99 -14.49
CA ALA A 10 8.93 -19.25 -15.75
C ALA A 10 7.96 -19.09 -16.93
N ARG A 11 7.67 -17.84 -17.35
CA ARG A 11 7.32 -17.40 -18.74
C ARG A 11 6.61 -16.04 -18.88
N ARG A 12 6.35 -15.29 -17.80
CA ARG A 12 5.78 -13.93 -17.90
C ARG A 12 6.83 -12.89 -17.53
N ARG A 13 6.94 -11.82 -18.33
CA ARG A 13 7.73 -10.65 -17.96
C ARG A 13 7.24 -10.15 -16.58
N PRO A 14 8.13 -9.68 -15.70
CA PRO A 14 7.72 -9.03 -14.46
C PRO A 14 6.72 -7.92 -14.76
N ALA A 15 5.73 -7.76 -13.87
CA ALA A 15 4.75 -6.70 -13.99
C ALA A 15 5.45 -5.34 -13.82
N MET A 16 5.02 -4.36 -14.62
CA MET A 16 5.50 -2.99 -14.48
C MET A 16 4.92 -2.33 -13.23
N ILE A 17 5.64 -1.36 -12.67
CA ILE A 17 5.17 -0.58 -11.51
C ILE A 17 3.79 0.04 -11.78
N SER A 18 3.53 0.49 -13.01
CA SER A 18 2.22 1.03 -13.42
C SER A 18 1.11 -0.04 -13.40
N GLU A 19 1.40 -1.27 -13.81
CA GLU A 19 0.46 -2.40 -13.78
C GLU A 19 0.18 -2.81 -12.32
N LEU A 20 1.20 -2.83 -11.47
CA LEU A 20 1.06 -3.10 -10.05
C LEU A 20 0.30 -1.99 -9.31
N ALA A 21 0.53 -0.73 -9.66
CA ALA A 21 -0.22 0.40 -9.13
C ALA A 21 -1.69 0.34 -9.53
N ALA A 22 -1.99 -0.03 -10.77
CA ALA A 22 -3.36 -0.26 -11.24
C ALA A 22 -4.04 -1.44 -10.52
N ARG A 23 -3.29 -2.49 -10.14
CA ARG A 23 -3.81 -3.59 -9.30
C ARG A 23 -4.08 -3.13 -7.86
N ALA A 24 -3.26 -2.22 -7.34
CA ALA A 24 -3.41 -1.70 -5.99
C ALA A 24 -4.57 -0.69 -5.88
N SER A 25 -4.84 0.08 -6.93
CA SER A 25 -5.92 1.07 -6.94
C SER A 25 -7.32 0.46 -6.96
N GLN A 26 -7.45 -0.82 -7.35
CA GLN A 26 -8.66 -1.61 -7.16
C GLN A 26 -8.86 -1.89 -5.66
N THR A 27 -9.49 -0.94 -4.97
CA THR A 27 -9.83 -1.03 -3.55
C THR A 27 -11.34 -1.04 -3.41
N ASP A 28 -11.88 -2.03 -2.70
CA ASP A 28 -13.29 -2.11 -2.31
C ASP A 28 -13.60 -1.10 -1.18
N TRP A 29 -13.47 0.18 -1.48
CA TRP A 29 -13.75 1.25 -0.54
C TRP A 29 -15.26 1.54 -0.51
N ASP A 30 -15.89 1.32 0.64
CA ASP A 30 -17.26 1.74 0.93
C ASP A 30 -17.23 2.96 1.86
N GLU A 31 -17.69 4.11 1.39
CA GLU A 31 -17.72 5.36 2.18
C GLU A 31 -18.57 5.26 3.45
N ASN A 32 -19.50 4.29 3.52
CA ASN A 32 -20.36 4.06 4.69
C ASN A 32 -19.81 3.01 5.66
N GLY A 33 -18.67 2.39 5.33
CA GLY A 33 -18.04 1.37 6.18
C GLY A 33 -17.58 1.95 7.52
N ALA A 34 -17.57 1.14 8.58
CA ALA A 34 -17.13 1.61 9.88
C ALA A 34 -15.63 2.00 9.87
N PHE A 35 -15.26 3.14 10.44
CA PHE A 35 -13.86 3.61 10.51
C PHE A 35 -12.86 2.54 11.02
N LYS A 36 -13.25 1.80 12.06
CA LYS A 36 -12.44 0.69 12.62
C LYS A 36 -12.24 -0.47 11.65
N HIS A 37 -13.19 -0.71 10.74
CA HIS A 37 -13.06 -1.71 9.70
C HIS A 37 -11.87 -1.36 8.78
N PHE A 38 -11.78 -0.10 8.36
CA PHE A 38 -10.70 0.37 7.48
C PHE A 38 -9.33 0.36 8.14
N LEU A 39 -9.24 0.66 9.43
CA LEU A 39 -7.99 0.47 10.18
C LEU A 39 -7.52 -0.99 10.18
N ARG A 40 -8.46 -1.93 10.40
CA ARG A 40 -8.14 -3.37 10.36
C ARG A 40 -7.77 -3.83 8.95
N LEU A 41 -8.44 -3.29 7.94
CA LEU A 41 -8.17 -3.59 6.54
C LEU A 41 -6.77 -3.12 6.12
N ALA A 42 -6.39 -1.90 6.50
CA ALA A 42 -5.05 -1.38 6.27
C ALA A 42 -3.97 -2.23 6.95
N GLU A 43 -4.16 -2.58 8.22
CA GLU A 43 -3.20 -3.42 8.95
C GLU A 43 -3.10 -4.84 8.35
N ARG A 44 -4.22 -5.40 7.87
CA ARG A 44 -4.22 -6.68 7.16
C ARG A 44 -3.35 -6.62 5.91
N HIS A 45 -3.54 -5.62 5.05
CA HIS A 45 -2.71 -5.44 3.85
C HIS A 45 -1.24 -5.21 4.19
N ARG A 46 -0.94 -4.46 5.25
CA ARG A 46 0.43 -4.31 5.73
C ARG A 46 1.06 -5.65 6.14
N LYS A 47 0.29 -6.52 6.82
CA LYS A 47 0.74 -7.85 7.20
C LYS A 47 0.97 -8.73 5.97
N GLU A 48 0.02 -8.75 5.04
CA GLU A 48 0.14 -9.46 3.75
C GLU A 48 1.40 -9.03 2.98
N GLY A 49 1.70 -7.73 2.94
CA GLY A 49 2.91 -7.21 2.31
C GLY A 49 4.18 -7.73 2.98
N LYS A 50 4.24 -7.76 4.31
CA LYS A 50 5.39 -8.34 5.05
C LYS A 50 5.55 -9.83 4.75
N GLU A 51 4.46 -10.58 4.71
CA GLU A 51 4.48 -12.00 4.39
C GLU A 51 4.93 -12.25 2.94
N ALA A 52 4.50 -11.42 1.99
CA ALA A 52 4.94 -11.49 0.60
C ALA A 52 6.45 -11.20 0.45
N VAL A 53 6.98 -10.19 1.16
CA VAL A 53 8.43 -9.95 1.25
C VAL A 53 9.16 -11.18 1.79
N ALA A 54 8.64 -11.80 2.86
CA ALA A 54 9.24 -13.00 3.45
C ALA A 54 9.26 -14.20 2.49
N ARG A 55 8.29 -14.26 1.55
CA ARG A 55 8.24 -15.28 0.48
C ARG A 55 9.05 -14.90 -0.77
N GLY A 56 9.65 -13.71 -0.83
CA GLY A 56 10.35 -13.19 -2.01
C GLY A 56 9.43 -12.71 -3.14
N ASP A 57 8.12 -12.59 -2.88
CA ASP A 57 7.13 -12.11 -3.84
C ASP A 57 7.01 -10.57 -3.75
N LEU A 58 7.91 -9.89 -4.48
CA LEU A 58 8.01 -8.43 -4.43
C LEU A 58 6.85 -7.72 -5.15
N GLU A 59 6.24 -8.36 -6.15
CA GLU A 59 5.09 -7.81 -6.87
C GLU A 59 3.86 -7.77 -5.94
N GLU A 60 3.58 -8.87 -5.25
CA GLU A 60 2.47 -8.91 -4.29
C GLU A 60 2.76 -8.05 -3.06
N ALA A 61 4.02 -8.00 -2.61
CA ALA A 61 4.43 -7.09 -1.54
C ALA A 61 4.15 -5.63 -1.90
N PHE A 62 4.49 -5.21 -3.13
CA PHE A 62 4.20 -3.86 -3.61
C PHE A 62 2.70 -3.57 -3.59
N VAL A 63 1.88 -4.48 -4.11
CA VAL A 63 0.42 -4.29 -4.19
C VAL A 63 -0.20 -4.16 -2.79
N ALA A 64 0.17 -5.03 -1.85
CA ALA A 64 -0.33 -5.00 -0.47
C ALA A 64 0.17 -3.74 0.29
N PHE A 65 1.46 -3.40 0.11
CA PHE A 65 2.06 -2.08 0.26
C PHE A 65 1.12 -0.91 -0.06
N ALA A 66 0.89 -0.75 -1.36
CA ALA A 66 0.16 0.37 -1.92
C ALA A 66 -1.29 0.41 -1.41
N ARG A 67 -1.98 -0.73 -1.30
CA ARG A 67 -3.34 -0.81 -0.73
C ARG A 67 -3.40 -0.29 0.71
N SER A 68 -2.47 -0.72 1.56
CA SER A 68 -2.39 -0.22 2.93
C SER A 68 -2.14 1.28 2.97
N ALA A 69 -1.22 1.78 2.14
CA ALA A 69 -0.88 3.20 2.08
C ALA A 69 -2.07 4.05 1.62
N SER A 70 -2.76 3.67 0.54
CA SER A 70 -3.92 4.40 0.05
C SER A 70 -5.04 4.50 1.10
N ILE A 71 -5.32 3.42 1.84
CA ILE A 71 -6.31 3.49 2.93
C ILE A 71 -5.88 4.49 4.01
N VAL A 72 -4.63 4.39 4.45
CA VAL A 72 -4.12 5.18 5.60
C VAL A 72 -3.97 6.66 5.28
N LEU A 73 -3.58 7.00 4.05
CA LEU A 73 -3.14 8.33 3.68
C LEU A 73 -4.19 9.12 2.91
N GLU A 74 -5.05 8.43 2.18
CA GLU A 74 -6.05 9.06 1.32
C GLU A 74 -7.45 8.85 1.89
N LYS A 75 -7.80 7.62 2.26
CA LYS A 75 -9.19 7.27 2.59
C LYS A 75 -9.56 7.59 4.03
N LEU A 76 -8.76 7.15 5.01
CA LEU A 76 -9.03 7.41 6.43
C LEU A 76 -9.10 8.91 6.75
N PRO A 77 -8.20 9.78 6.24
CA PRO A 77 -8.29 11.22 6.53
C PRO A 77 -9.53 11.90 5.94
N ALA A 78 -10.17 11.30 4.93
CA ALA A 78 -11.41 11.80 4.33
C ALA A 78 -12.68 11.25 5.00
N HIS A 79 -12.57 10.27 5.89
CA HIS A 79 -13.71 9.63 6.54
C HIS A 79 -14.36 10.54 7.59
N GLN A 80 -15.70 10.57 7.65
CA GLN A 80 -16.47 11.42 8.58
C GLN A 80 -16.05 11.27 10.06
N ASP A 81 -15.81 10.04 10.48
CA ASP A 81 -15.40 9.73 11.86
C ASP A 81 -13.90 9.95 12.15
N TYR A 82 -13.11 10.47 11.21
CA TYR A 82 -11.66 10.64 11.40
C TYR A 82 -11.33 11.50 12.64
N TYR A 83 -12.11 12.54 12.88
CA TYR A 83 -11.92 13.45 14.01
C TYR A 83 -12.55 12.96 15.32
N THR A 84 -13.48 12.01 15.27
CA THR A 84 -14.23 11.50 16.43
C THR A 84 -13.69 10.16 16.95
N SER A 85 -13.22 9.29 16.05
CA SER A 85 -12.78 7.92 16.37
C SER A 85 -11.30 7.81 16.75
N LEU A 86 -10.49 8.83 16.45
CA LEU A 86 -9.07 8.83 16.76
C LEU A 86 -8.73 9.84 17.87
N SER A 87 -7.80 9.46 18.74
CA SER A 87 -7.17 10.40 19.67
C SER A 87 -6.27 11.40 18.94
N ASN A 88 -5.94 12.51 19.60
CA ASN A 88 -5.09 13.53 18.99
C ASN A 88 -3.70 12.98 18.60
N THR A 89 -3.15 12.07 19.41
CA THR A 89 -1.89 11.37 19.13
C THR A 89 -2.01 10.45 17.92
N GLN A 90 -3.11 9.72 17.77
CA GLN A 90 -3.32 8.83 16.63
C GLN A 90 -3.43 9.61 15.32
N ARG A 91 -4.15 10.74 15.32
CA ARG A 91 -4.19 11.65 14.16
C ARG A 91 -2.84 12.26 13.84
N HIS A 92 -2.10 12.71 14.85
CA HIS A 92 -0.77 13.27 14.67
C HIS A 92 0.17 12.25 13.99
N ASN A 93 0.15 10.98 14.45
CA ASN A 93 0.95 9.92 13.85
C ASN A 93 0.56 9.65 12.38
N LEU A 94 -0.73 9.68 12.04
CA LEU A 94 -1.18 9.53 10.65
C LEU A 94 -0.75 10.72 9.78
N THR A 95 -0.86 11.94 10.30
CA THR A 95 -0.41 13.16 9.60
C THR A 95 1.09 13.16 9.36
N LEU A 96 1.90 12.66 10.30
CA LEU A 96 3.36 12.51 10.12
C LEU A 96 3.66 11.61 8.91
N VAL A 97 3.02 10.43 8.81
CA VAL A 97 3.24 9.53 7.66
C VAL A 97 2.91 10.21 6.33
N ARG A 98 1.83 11.00 6.30
CA ARG A 98 1.46 11.80 5.11
C ARG A 98 2.54 12.84 4.79
N ALA A 99 2.98 13.62 5.76
CA ALA A 99 3.99 14.66 5.55
C ALA A 99 5.33 14.11 5.03
N TYR A 100 5.76 12.92 5.48
CA TYR A 100 6.99 12.28 5.00
C TYR A 100 6.91 11.81 3.55
N LEU A 101 5.73 11.45 3.05
CA LEU A 101 5.55 11.00 1.67
C LEU A 101 5.46 12.16 0.68
N TYR A 102 4.89 13.29 1.08
CA TYR A 102 4.85 14.49 0.24
C TYR A 102 6.13 15.35 0.31
N SER A 103 7.02 15.11 1.28
CA SER A 103 8.28 15.83 1.44
C SER A 103 9.49 15.16 0.77
N ARG A 104 9.31 14.01 0.10
CA ARG A 104 10.36 13.40 -0.72
C ARG A 104 10.15 13.78 -2.19
N PRO A 105 11.08 14.50 -2.84
CA PRO A 105 11.02 14.68 -4.28
C PRO A 105 11.11 13.29 -4.93
N VAL A 106 10.12 12.96 -5.76
CA VAL A 106 10.21 11.88 -6.73
C VAL A 106 11.49 12.14 -7.52
N ILE A 107 12.40 11.16 -7.55
CA ILE A 107 13.66 11.23 -8.27
C ILE A 107 13.36 11.69 -9.70
N GLU A 108 13.65 12.95 -10.00
CA GLU A 108 13.73 13.45 -11.36
C GLU A 108 14.88 12.68 -12.02
N LEU A 109 14.52 11.70 -12.84
CA LEU A 109 15.42 11.13 -13.83
C LEU A 109 15.71 12.25 -14.82
N ASP A 110 16.77 12.99 -14.56
CA ASP A 110 17.32 13.99 -15.45
C ASP A 110 17.71 13.30 -16.76
N SER A 111 16.82 13.37 -17.74
CA SER A 111 17.02 12.95 -19.11
C SER A 111 17.76 14.06 -19.88
N SER A 112 18.96 14.43 -19.42
CA SER A 112 19.87 15.32 -20.14
C SER A 112 21.22 14.65 -20.42
N LEU A 113 21.17 13.66 -21.31
CA LEU A 113 22.29 13.34 -22.19
C LEU A 113 21.80 13.44 -23.64
N SER A 114 21.97 14.62 -24.20
CA SER A 114 22.13 14.87 -25.64
C SER A 114 22.99 16.12 -25.80
#